data_AF-A0A8D8P6Z1-F1
#
_entry.id   AF-A0A8D8P6Z1-F1
#
_cell.length_a   1.000
_cell.length_b   1.000
_cell.length_c   1.000
_cell.angle_alpha   90.00
_cell.angle_beta   90.00
_cell.angle_gamma   90.00
#
_symmetry.space_group_name_H-M   'P 1'
#
loop_
_entity.id
_entity.type
_entity.pdbx_description
1 polymer ?
#
loop_
_entity_poly.entity_id
_entity_poly.type
_entity_poly.pdbx_seq_one_letter_code
_entity_poly.pdbx_strand_id
1 'polypeptide(L)'
;AVETELQRLQDLGVLVPVDHSDWAAPIVVVRKPNGSVRICADFSTGLNSCLEPNQHPLPLPEDIFAKMAGCKLYSHIDLSDAYLQVEDDPKDQHLLTINTHKGLYRYTRLTSGITSAPGSYQQLMDTMVGDLNGTCGYLDDILVGG
;
A
#
# COMPACT_ATOMS: atom_id res chain seq x y z
N ALA A 1 5.95 21.04 -0.97
CA ALA A 1 5.91 19.75 -0.24
C ALA A 1 4.73 18.92 -0.70
N VAL A 2 3.48 19.26 -0.36
CA VAL A 2 2.29 18.50 -0.83
C VAL A 2 2.15 18.55 -2.35
N GLU A 3 2.23 19.74 -2.96
CA GLU A 3 2.17 19.86 -4.43
C GLU A 3 3.30 19.09 -5.13
N THR A 4 4.51 19.11 -4.56
CA THR A 4 5.66 18.35 -5.07
C THR A 4 5.38 16.84 -5.07
N GLU A 5 4.77 16.34 -4.00
CA GLU A 5 4.41 14.93 -3.90
C GLU A 5 3.24 14.56 -4.81
N LEU A 6 2.24 15.43 -4.96
CA LEU A 6 1.17 15.25 -5.95
C LEU A 6 1.73 15.20 -7.38
N GLN A 7 2.72 16.03 -7.70
CA GLN A 7 3.38 15.99 -9.00
C GLN A 7 4.16 14.68 -9.18
N ARG A 8 4.95 14.26 -8.19
CA ARG A 8 5.67 12.98 -8.23
C ARG A 8 4.73 11.80 -8.47
N LEU A 9 3.61 11.74 -7.75
CA LEU A 9 2.64 10.66 -7.90
C LEU A 9 1.94 10.68 -9.27
N GLN A 10 1.71 11.85 -9.87
CA GLN A 10 1.22 11.95 -11.24
C GLN A 10 2.27 11.50 -12.26
N ASP A 11 3.52 11.91 -12.09
CA ASP A 11 4.62 11.53 -13.00
C ASP A 11 4.86 10.01 -12.99
N LEU A 12 4.63 9.37 -11.84
CA LEU A 12 4.66 7.91 -11.68
C LEU A 12 3.40 7.20 -12.19
N GLY A 13 2.39 7.94 -12.65
CA GLY A 13 1.10 7.41 -13.09
C GLY A 13 0.23 6.87 -11.95
N VAL A 14 0.63 7.07 -10.68
CA VAL A 14 -0.13 6.65 -9.48
C VAL A 14 -1.39 7.48 -9.31
N LEU A 15 -1.32 8.78 -9.62
CA LEU A 15 -2.47 9.68 -9.58
C LEU A 15 -2.79 10.20 -10.98
N VAL A 16 -4.07 10.25 -11.31
CA VAL A 16 -4.56 10.88 -12.54
C VAL A 16 -5.58 11.96 -12.16
N PRO A 17 -5.46 13.19 -12.68
CA PRO A 17 -6.44 14.24 -12.42
C PRO A 17 -7.80 13.87 -13.03
N VAL A 18 -8.87 14.20 -12.32
CA VAL A 18 -10.26 14.00 -12.79
C VAL A 18 -11.11 15.23 -12.48
N ASP A 19 -12.10 15.52 -13.34
CA ASP A 19 -12.98 16.69 -13.17
C ASP A 19 -14.20 16.39 -12.30
N HIS A 20 -14.62 15.12 -12.25
CA HIS A 20 -15.82 14.67 -11.55
C HIS A 20 -15.60 13.26 -10.99
N SER A 21 -16.25 12.97 -9.87
CA SER A 21 -16.28 11.64 -9.26
C SER A 21 -17.45 11.55 -8.27
N ASP A 22 -18.07 10.37 -8.20
CA ASP A 22 -19.07 10.03 -7.19
C ASP A 22 -18.42 9.76 -5.81
N TRP A 23 -17.11 9.48 -5.80
CA TRP A 23 -16.30 9.23 -4.61
C TRP A 23 -15.24 10.29 -4.45
N ALA A 24 -14.97 10.72 -3.22
CA ALA A 24 -13.89 11.65 -2.92
C ALA A 24 -13.52 11.57 -1.42
N ALA A 25 -12.41 10.92 -1.11
CA ALA A 25 -11.85 10.91 0.24
C ALA A 25 -10.96 12.13 0.46
N PRO A 26 -10.98 12.78 1.64
CA PRO A 26 -10.01 13.82 1.96
C PRO A 26 -8.60 13.22 2.09
N ILE A 27 -7.57 14.03 1.84
CA ILE A 27 -6.19 13.63 2.10
C ILE A 27 -5.75 13.93 3.54
N VAL A 28 -4.90 13.07 4.06
CA VAL A 28 -4.12 13.26 5.28
C VAL A 28 -2.65 13.32 4.89
N VAL A 29 -1.95 14.36 5.34
CA VAL A 29 -0.53 14.56 5.02
C VAL A 29 0.31 14.23 6.24
N VAL A 30 1.16 13.21 6.11
CA VAL A 30 2.10 12.80 7.15
C VAL A 30 3.50 13.32 6.79
N ARG A 31 4.15 14.01 7.72
CA ARG A 31 5.57 14.39 7.56
C ARG A 31 6.46 13.24 7.99
N LYS A 32 7.34 12.79 7.09
CA LYS A 32 8.38 11.81 7.41
C LYS A 32 9.53 12.50 8.19
N PRO A 33 10.32 11.75 9.00
CA PRO A 33 11.46 12.31 9.72
C PRO A 33 12.50 13.00 8.83
N ASN A 34 12.65 12.54 7.58
CA ASN A 34 13.54 13.13 6.59
C ASN A 34 13.01 14.45 5.97
N GLY A 35 11.86 14.96 6.42
CA GLY A 35 11.25 16.20 5.95
C GLY A 35 10.35 16.06 4.71
N SER A 36 10.36 14.91 4.03
CA SER A 36 9.42 14.60 2.95
C SER A 36 8.00 14.39 3.48
N VAL A 37 7.00 14.43 2.60
CA VAL A 37 5.60 14.21 2.96
C VAL A 37 5.07 12.93 2.32
N ARG A 38 4.20 12.23 3.02
CA ARG A 38 3.39 11.13 2.49
C ARG A 38 1.95 11.60 2.42
N ILE A 39 1.34 11.48 1.24
CA ILE A 39 -0.09 11.74 1.05
C ILE A 39 -0.82 10.41 1.27
N CYS A 40 -1.72 10.39 2.24
CA CYS A 40 -2.60 9.27 2.51
C CYS A 40 -4.05 9.70 2.24
N ALA A 41 -4.87 8.79 1.74
CA ALA A 41 -6.30 9.01 1.64
C ALA A 41 -6.98 8.56 2.93
N ASP A 42 -7.95 9.33 3.42
CA ASP A 42 -8.80 8.89 4.54
C ASP A 42 -10.09 8.25 4.03
N PHE A 43 -10.00 6.97 3.67
CA PHE A 43 -11.15 6.16 3.24
C PHE A 43 -12.06 5.70 4.40
N SER A 44 -11.71 6.01 5.65
CA SER A 44 -12.51 5.61 6.83
C SER A 44 -13.87 6.29 6.88
N THR A 45 -14.01 7.45 6.23
CA THR A 45 -15.22 8.28 6.25
C THR A 45 -16.28 7.86 5.23
N GLY A 46 -16.03 6.82 4.43
CA GLY A 46 -16.99 6.36 3.41
C GLY A 46 -16.64 4.99 2.86
N LEU A 47 -15.67 4.94 1.94
CA LEU A 47 -15.35 3.75 1.15
C LEU A 47 -15.16 2.49 2.00
N ASN A 48 -14.42 2.56 3.10
CA ASN A 48 -14.12 1.40 3.94
C ASN A 48 -15.35 0.74 4.55
N SER A 49 -16.46 1.46 4.72
CA SER A 49 -17.73 0.90 5.22
C SER A 49 -18.52 0.14 4.15
N CYS A 50 -18.17 0.35 2.88
CA CYS A 50 -18.82 -0.28 1.72
C CYS A 50 -18.03 -1.47 1.16
N LEU A 51 -16.80 -1.68 1.62
CA LEU A 51 -15.92 -2.74 1.13
C LEU A 51 -15.96 -3.97 2.03
N GLU A 52 -15.89 -5.15 1.40
CA GLU A 52 -15.62 -6.39 2.11
C GLU A 52 -14.12 -6.47 2.45
N PRO A 53 -13.76 -6.74 3.72
CA PRO A 53 -12.35 -6.88 4.11
C PRO A 53 -11.76 -8.16 3.49
N ASN A 54 -10.52 -8.06 2.99
CA ASN A 54 -9.74 -9.26 2.66
C ASN A 54 -9.20 -9.87 3.97
N GLN A 55 -9.61 -11.10 4.26
CA GLN A 55 -9.26 -11.82 5.50
C GLN A 55 -8.04 -12.74 5.36
N HIS A 56 -7.21 -12.55 4.32
CA HIS A 56 -5.93 -13.28 4.21
C HIS A 56 -5.10 -13.06 5.48
N PRO A 57 -4.61 -14.13 6.12
CA PRO A 57 -3.92 -14.01 7.40
C PRO A 57 -2.59 -13.28 7.23
N LEU A 58 -2.31 -12.36 8.15
CA LEU A 58 -0.97 -11.82 8.31
C LEU A 58 -0.13 -12.84 9.12
N PRO A 59 1.13 -13.11 8.72
CA PRO A 59 2.01 -13.99 9.49
C PRO A 59 2.11 -13.52 10.94
N LEU A 60 2.01 -14.46 11.88
CA LEU A 60 2.29 -14.13 13.27
C LEU A 60 3.80 -14.03 13.47
N PRO A 61 4.29 -13.20 14.41
CA PRO A 61 5.72 -13.12 14.70
C PRO A 61 6.35 -14.49 14.97
N GLU A 62 5.62 -15.40 15.63
CA GLU A 62 6.06 -16.78 15.89
C GLU A 62 6.27 -17.61 14.61
N ASP A 63 5.43 -17.44 13.59
CA ASP A 63 5.58 -18.11 12.30
C ASP A 63 6.83 -17.62 11.57
N ILE A 64 7.07 -16.30 11.62
CA ILE A 64 8.26 -15.67 11.05
C ILE A 64 9.51 -16.20 11.76
N PHE A 65 9.54 -16.20 13.09
CA PHE A 65 10.68 -16.72 13.85
C PHE A 65 10.92 -18.21 13.62
N ALA A 66 9.87 -19.02 13.48
CA ALA A 66 9.99 -20.43 13.15
C ALA A 66 10.63 -20.64 11.78
N LYS A 67 10.23 -19.88 10.76
CA LYS A 67 10.86 -19.93 9.41
C LYS A 67 12.33 -19.50 9.44
N MET A 68 12.68 -18.58 10.33
CA MET A 68 14.03 -18.03 10.47
C MET A 68 14.93 -18.86 11.40
N ALA A 69 14.37 -19.85 12.11
CA ALA A 69 15.10 -20.63 13.09
C ALA A 69 16.29 -21.38 12.47
N GLY A 70 17.46 -21.24 13.09
CA GLY A 70 18.69 -21.89 12.64
C GLY A 70 19.46 -21.13 11.55
N CYS A 71 18.90 -20.05 11.00
CA CYS A 71 19.64 -19.15 10.13
C CYS A 71 20.75 -18.43 10.92
N LYS A 72 21.89 -18.20 10.29
CA LYS A 72 23.06 -17.56 10.90
C LYS A 72 23.20 -16.11 10.47
N LEU A 73 22.74 -15.81 9.25
CA LEU A 73 22.73 -14.48 8.66
C LEU A 73 21.31 -14.12 8.25
N TYR A 74 21.01 -12.83 8.35
CA TYR A 74 19.70 -12.27 8.02
C TYR A 74 19.90 -11.06 7.13
N SER A 75 18.99 -10.90 6.17
CA SER A 75 18.83 -9.69 5.36
C SER A 75 17.38 -9.26 5.42
N HIS A 76 17.19 -7.95 5.45
CA HIS A 76 15.88 -7.31 5.46
C HIS A 76 15.79 -6.36 4.28
N ILE A 77 14.76 -6.54 3.47
CA ILE A 77 14.46 -5.73 2.30
C ILE A 77 13.14 -5.01 2.56
N ASP A 78 13.19 -3.67 2.58
CA ASP A 78 12.04 -2.77 2.70
C ASP A 78 11.60 -2.32 1.30
N LEU A 79 10.34 -2.57 0.94
CA LEU A 79 9.79 -2.22 -0.36
C LEU A 79 9.32 -0.76 -0.37
N SER A 80 10.07 0.09 -1.09
CA SER A 80 9.71 1.50 -1.25
C SER A 80 8.35 1.67 -1.94
N ASP A 81 7.47 2.47 -1.33
CA ASP A 81 6.12 2.74 -1.85
C ASP A 81 5.33 1.45 -2.17
N ALA A 82 5.51 0.39 -1.37
CA ALA A 82 5.08 -0.99 -1.61
C ALA A 82 3.69 -1.15 -2.24
N TYR A 83 2.64 -0.60 -1.62
CA TYR A 83 1.28 -0.69 -2.15
C TYR A 83 1.14 -0.07 -3.55
N LEU A 84 1.84 1.03 -3.82
CA LEU A 84 1.77 1.74 -5.11
C LEU A 84 2.42 0.94 -6.25
N GLN A 85 3.14 -0.15 -5.96
CA GLN A 85 3.70 -1.05 -6.95
C GLN A 85 2.63 -1.97 -7.58
N VAL A 86 1.46 -2.12 -6.93
CA VAL A 86 0.38 -2.98 -7.38
C VAL A 86 -0.65 -2.15 -8.15
N GLU A 87 -0.88 -2.48 -9.42
CA GLU A 87 -1.95 -1.86 -10.20
C GLU A 87 -3.32 -2.30 -9.69
N ASP A 88 -4.22 -1.34 -9.53
CA ASP A 88 -5.60 -1.64 -9.15
C ASP A 88 -6.46 -1.84 -10.40
N ASP A 89 -7.53 -2.65 -10.28
CA ASP A 89 -8.41 -2.96 -11.41
C ASP A 89 -9.00 -1.66 -11.98
N PRO A 90 -8.82 -1.36 -13.29
CA PRO A 90 -9.34 -0.14 -13.90
C PRO A 90 -10.83 0.14 -13.64
N LYS A 91 -11.64 -0.91 -13.43
CA LYS A 91 -13.07 -0.75 -13.14
C LYS A 91 -13.32 -0.20 -11.73
N ASP A 92 -12.43 -0.45 -10.77
CA ASP A 92 -12.60 -0.12 -9.35
C ASP A 92 -11.86 1.17 -8.96
N GLN A 93 -10.88 1.60 -9.76
CA GLN A 93 -10.10 2.82 -9.51
C GLN A 93 -10.95 4.07 -9.21
N HIS A 94 -12.16 4.19 -9.76
CA HIS A 94 -13.05 5.33 -9.51
C HIS A 94 -13.43 5.50 -8.03
N LEU A 95 -13.45 4.41 -7.26
CA LEU A 95 -13.67 4.39 -5.82
C LEU A 95 -12.53 5.07 -5.05
N LEU A 96 -11.32 5.08 -5.62
CA LEU A 96 -10.08 5.55 -4.99
C LEU A 96 -9.77 7.01 -5.31
N THR A 97 -10.80 7.83 -5.45
CA THR A 97 -10.63 9.26 -5.72
C THR A 97 -10.37 10.02 -4.42
N ILE A 98 -9.40 10.93 -4.45
CA ILE A 98 -9.05 11.85 -3.37
C ILE A 98 -9.35 13.29 -3.73
N ASN A 99 -9.73 14.07 -2.73
CA ASN A 99 -9.91 15.51 -2.83
C ASN A 99 -8.73 16.25 -2.20
N THR A 100 -8.15 17.17 -2.96
CA THR A 100 -6.99 17.97 -2.57
C THR A 100 -7.25 19.45 -2.84
N HIS A 101 -6.40 20.32 -2.28
CA HIS A 101 -6.39 21.75 -2.62
C HIS A 101 -6.12 22.06 -4.10
N LYS A 102 -5.68 21.08 -4.91
CA LYS A 102 -5.43 21.22 -6.36
C LYS A 102 -6.57 20.65 -7.23
N GLY A 103 -7.60 20.08 -6.62
CA GLY A 103 -8.67 19.37 -7.29
C GLY A 103 -8.69 17.88 -6.97
N LEU A 104 -9.46 17.13 -7.75
CA LEU A 104 -9.65 15.70 -7.58
C LEU A 104 -8.58 14.90 -8.32
N TYR A 105 -8.11 13.85 -7.68
CA TYR A 105 -7.20 12.89 -8.28
C TYR A 105 -7.69 11.47 -7.99
N ARG A 106 -7.51 10.57 -8.95
CA ARG A 106 -7.84 9.17 -8.81
C ARG A 106 -6.57 8.33 -8.70
N TYR A 107 -6.51 7.43 -7.72
CA TYR A 107 -5.44 6.43 -7.67
C TYR A 107 -5.62 5.37 -8.77
N THR A 108 -4.51 4.96 -9.37
CA THR A 108 -4.46 3.84 -10.35
C THR A 108 -3.81 2.58 -9.77
N ARG A 109 -3.39 2.66 -8.51
CA ARG A 109 -2.62 1.66 -7.78
C ARG A 109 -3.28 1.42 -6.43
N LEU A 110 -3.01 0.24 -5.86
CA LEU A 110 -3.38 -0.05 -4.48
C LEU A 110 -2.75 1.02 -3.57
N THR A 111 -3.53 1.52 -2.60
CA THR A 111 -3.07 2.60 -1.73
C THR A 111 -3.41 2.30 -0.27
N SER A 112 -2.61 2.87 0.62
CA SER A 112 -2.83 2.75 2.06
C SER A 112 -4.16 3.37 2.48
N GLY A 113 -4.79 2.83 3.51
CA GLY A 113 -6.02 3.35 4.09
C GLY A 113 -7.29 2.63 3.63
N ILE A 114 -7.20 1.76 2.63
CA ILE A 114 -8.29 0.86 2.21
C ILE A 114 -8.30 -0.36 3.13
N THR A 115 -9.47 -0.75 3.65
CA THR A 115 -9.61 -1.89 4.57
C THR A 115 -9.06 -3.22 4.01
N SER A 116 -9.25 -3.48 2.72
CA SER A 116 -8.83 -4.73 2.06
C SER A 116 -7.36 -4.75 1.65
N ALA A 117 -6.68 -3.60 1.60
CA ALA A 117 -5.32 -3.50 1.06
C ALA A 117 -4.28 -4.36 1.78
N PRO A 118 -4.22 -4.43 3.13
CA PRO A 118 -3.20 -5.23 3.82
C PRO A 118 -3.33 -6.72 3.53
N GLY A 119 -4.56 -7.26 3.55
CA GLY A 119 -4.81 -8.68 3.27
C GLY A 119 -4.46 -9.04 1.83
N SER A 120 -4.91 -8.23 0.86
CA SER A 120 -4.60 -8.45 -0.55
C SER A 120 -3.09 -8.35 -0.84
N TYR A 121 -2.40 -7.40 -0.21
CA TYR A 121 -0.96 -7.25 -0.38
C TYR A 121 -0.18 -8.39 0.27
N GLN A 122 -0.55 -8.83 1.48
CA GLN A 122 0.08 -9.98 2.11
C GLN A 122 -0.09 -11.26 1.28
N GLN A 123 -1.29 -11.48 0.72
CA GLN A 123 -1.54 -12.60 -0.17
C GLN A 123 -0.60 -12.59 -1.39
N LEU A 124 -0.38 -11.42 -1.96
CA LEU A 124 0.58 -11.23 -3.04
C LEU A 124 2.01 -11.56 -2.57
N MET A 125 2.43 -11.02 -1.43
CA MET A 125 3.78 -11.27 -0.87
C MET A 125 4.03 -12.76 -0.62
N ASP A 126 3.08 -13.45 0.03
CA ASP A 126 3.16 -14.88 0.29
C ASP A 126 3.24 -15.68 -1.01
N THR A 127 2.50 -15.27 -2.04
CA THR A 127 2.58 -15.88 -3.38
C THR A 127 3.95 -15.66 -4.02
N MET A 128 4.51 -14.45 -3.89
CA MET A 128 5.80 -14.11 -4.50
C MET A 128 6.99 -14.83 -3.86
N VAL A 129 6.97 -15.05 -2.54
CA VAL A 129 8.09 -15.67 -1.81
C VAL A 129 7.83 -17.12 -1.39
N GLY A 130 6.65 -17.69 -1.68
CA GLY A 130 6.20 -18.98 -1.16
C GLY A 130 7.12 -20.17 -1.48
N ASP A 131 7.82 -20.12 -2.61
CA ASP A 131 8.74 -21.17 -3.06
C ASP A 131 10.20 -20.92 -2.64
N LEU A 132 10.48 -19.84 -1.90
CA LEU A 132 11.82 -19.46 -1.48
C LEU A 132 12.10 -19.91 -0.05
N ASN A 133 13.02 -20.86 0.11
CA ASN A 133 13.47 -21.29 1.43
C ASN A 133 14.17 -20.15 2.18
N GLY A 134 13.96 -20.09 3.50
CA GLY A 134 14.55 -19.04 4.34
C GLY A 134 14.01 -17.65 4.07
N THR A 135 12.88 -17.51 3.36
CA THR A 135 12.28 -16.20 3.05
C THR A 135 10.91 -16.06 3.71
N CYS A 136 10.59 -14.87 4.19
CA CYS A 136 9.27 -14.53 4.71
C CYS A 136 8.89 -13.10 4.31
N GLY A 137 7.73 -12.93 3.69
CA GLY A 137 7.13 -11.62 3.45
C GLY A 137 6.24 -11.22 4.62
N TYR A 138 6.29 -9.96 5.02
CA TYR A 138 5.37 -9.35 5.98
C TYR A 138 5.03 -7.94 5.50
N LEU A 139 3.88 -7.79 4.85
CA LEU A 139 3.49 -6.55 4.16
C LEU A 139 4.64 -6.03 3.27
N ASP A 140 5.13 -4.82 3.53
CA ASP A 140 6.21 -4.16 2.81
C ASP A 140 7.62 -4.69 3.10
N ASP A 141 7.77 -5.62 4.05
CA ASP A 141 9.04 -6.22 4.43
C ASP A 141 9.25 -7.60 3.81
N ILE A 142 10.48 -7.88 3.37
CA ILE A 142 10.94 -9.23 3.05
C ILE A 142 12.15 -9.56 3.93
N LEU A 143 12.03 -10.64 4.69
CA LEU A 143 13.11 -11.22 5.48
C LEU A 143 13.70 -12.41 4.74
N VAL A 144 15.04 -12.45 4.65
CA VAL A 144 15.80 -13.55 4.04
C VAL A 144 16.84 -14.03 5.04
N GLY A 145 16.89 -15.33 5.29
CA GLY A 145 17.80 -15.98 6.23
C GLY A 145 18.50 -17.20 5.64
N GLY A 146 19.73 -17.46 6.10
CA GLY A 146 20.55 -18.61 5.70
C GLY A 146 21.77 -18.84 6.60
#